data_AF-A0A1R2BAW4-F1
#
_entry.id   AF-A0A1R2BAW4-F1
#
_cell.length_a   1.000
_cell.length_b   1.000
_cell.length_c   1.000
_cell.angle_alpha   90.00
_cell.angle_beta   90.00
_cell.angle_gamma   90.00
#
_symmetry.space_group_name_H-M   'P 1'
#
loop_
_entity.id
_entity.type
_entity.pdbx_description
1 polymer ?
#
loop_
_entity_poly.entity_id
_entity_poly.type
_entity_poly.pdbx_seq_one_letter_code
_entity_poly.pdbx_strand_id
1 'polypeptide(L)'
;MGCGSGATRGIVRATIEEANYKVQVSNPKNGQLCNFTYKSNNQSISLTTLMNYLSFDVKYGLEIDGNFISIYNRTEDKYEYYVQRLVGTEIQDEKNPKNGKIWIVYVNDVKTYWNDVVNNDIKVTVKDRIVWKFEDFETIA
;
A
#
# COMPACT_ATOMS: atom_id res chain seq x y z
N MET A 1 -56.85 21.13 27.23
CA MET A 1 -56.43 20.48 25.96
C MET A 1 -55.11 21.09 25.54
N GLY A 2 -54.01 20.33 25.65
CA GLY A 2 -52.68 20.78 25.25
C GLY A 2 -51.84 19.56 24.89
N CYS A 3 -51.86 19.18 23.60
CA CYS A 3 -51.03 18.11 23.10
C CYS A 3 -49.59 18.61 22.95
N GLY A 4 -48.72 18.20 23.86
CA GLY A 4 -47.29 18.18 23.63
C GLY A 4 -46.93 17.00 22.73
N SER A 5 -46.24 17.26 21.63
CA SER A 5 -45.57 16.22 20.84
C SER A 5 -44.33 16.84 20.20
N GLY A 6 -43.30 17.04 21.03
CA GLY A 6 -41.95 17.25 20.55
C GLY A 6 -41.39 15.89 20.14
N ALA A 7 -41.48 15.54 18.87
CA ALA A 7 -40.74 14.42 18.31
C ALA A 7 -39.27 14.83 18.20
N THR A 8 -38.48 14.50 19.23
CA THR A 8 -37.02 14.63 19.18
C THR A 8 -36.51 13.64 18.13
N ARG A 9 -36.25 14.14 16.92
CA ARG A 9 -35.55 13.38 15.87
C ARG A 9 -34.15 13.07 16.41
N GLY A 10 -33.95 11.85 16.90
CA GLY A 10 -32.64 11.34 17.24
C GLY A 10 -31.77 11.39 15.99
N ILE A 11 -30.75 12.24 16.01
CA ILE A 11 -29.67 12.18 15.03
C ILE A 11 -28.95 10.87 15.31
N VAL A 12 -29.20 9.86 14.49
CA VAL A 12 -28.38 8.65 14.46
C VAL A 12 -26.99 9.09 13.98
N ARG A 13 -26.10 9.37 14.92
CA ARG A 13 -24.67 9.46 14.63
C ARG A 13 -24.26 8.05 14.23
N ALA A 14 -24.18 7.79 12.94
CA ALA A 14 -23.51 6.61 12.43
C ALA A 14 -22.08 6.67 12.97
N THR A 15 -21.75 5.76 13.89
CA THR A 15 -20.37 5.53 14.30
C THR A 15 -19.66 5.06 13.03
N ILE A 16 -18.86 5.92 12.42
CA ILE A 16 -17.98 5.52 11.32
C ILE A 16 -16.99 4.55 11.96
N GLU A 17 -17.16 3.24 11.72
CA GLU A 17 -16.16 2.26 12.12
C GLU A 17 -14.85 2.61 11.39
N GLU A 18 -13.82 2.96 12.16
CA GLU A 18 -12.49 3.23 11.61
C GLU A 18 -12.00 2.01 10.82
N ALA A 19 -11.77 2.19 9.52
CA ALA A 19 -11.17 1.19 8.65
C ALA A 19 -9.67 1.08 8.98
N ASN A 20 -9.21 -0.12 9.33
CA ASN A 20 -7.81 -0.38 9.71
C ASN A 20 -7.11 -1.28 8.69
N TYR A 21 -6.36 -0.67 7.78
CA TYR A 21 -5.56 -1.37 6.77
C TYR A 21 -4.33 -2.00 7.41
N LYS A 22 -3.93 -3.18 6.93
CA LYS A 22 -2.73 -3.90 7.38
C LYS A 22 -1.82 -4.15 6.19
N VAL A 23 -0.57 -3.71 6.29
CA VAL A 23 0.49 -3.98 5.33
C VAL A 23 1.60 -4.71 6.04
N GLN A 24 2.04 -5.83 5.47
CA GLN A 24 3.15 -6.60 6.01
C GLN A 24 4.35 -6.50 5.06
N VAL A 25 5.56 -6.43 5.59
CA VAL A 25 6.79 -6.43 4.80
C VAL A 25 7.70 -7.52 5.32
N SER A 26 8.11 -8.44 4.47
CA SER A 26 9.08 -9.47 4.84
C SER A 26 10.49 -8.89 4.85
N ASN A 27 11.15 -8.98 6.00
CA ASN A 27 12.53 -8.56 6.15
C ASN A 27 13.45 -9.51 5.35
N PRO A 28 14.21 -9.01 4.36
CA PRO A 28 15.01 -9.87 3.48
C PRO A 28 16.12 -10.66 4.19
N LYS A 29 16.55 -10.23 5.38
CA LYS A 29 17.66 -10.89 6.12
C LYS A 29 17.23 -12.12 6.90
N ASN A 30 16.01 -12.12 7.43
CA ASN A 30 15.53 -13.14 8.37
C ASN A 30 14.11 -13.66 8.06
N GLY A 31 13.44 -13.15 7.04
CA GLY A 31 12.08 -13.51 6.63
C GLY A 31 10.98 -13.02 7.57
N GLN A 32 11.32 -12.33 8.67
CA GLN A 32 10.35 -11.86 9.65
C GLN A 32 9.41 -10.81 9.04
N LEU A 33 8.12 -10.90 9.33
CA LEU A 33 7.13 -9.92 8.87
C LEU A 33 7.06 -8.72 9.82
N CYS A 34 7.37 -7.54 9.28
CA CYS A 34 7.08 -6.25 9.91
C CYS A 34 5.65 -5.85 9.58
N ASN A 35 4.85 -5.49 10.59
CA ASN A 35 3.44 -5.11 10.40
C ASN A 35 3.28 -3.59 10.51
N PHE A 36 2.59 -3.01 9.53
CA PHE A 36 2.23 -1.61 9.48
C PHE A 36 0.72 -1.48 9.37
N THR A 37 0.16 -0.47 10.04
CA THR A 37 -1.28 -0.26 10.08
C THR A 37 -1.62 1.18 9.76
N TYR A 38 -2.67 1.37 8.96
CA TYR A 38 -3.18 2.69 8.65
C TYR A 38 -4.67 2.75 8.95
N LYS A 39 -5.05 3.73 9.76
CA LYS A 39 -6.45 4.01 10.10
C LYS A 39 -7.02 5.03 9.12
N SER A 40 -8.17 4.72 8.53
CA SER A 40 -8.89 5.59 7.61
C SER A 40 -10.38 5.55 7.89
N ASN A 41 -11.11 6.53 7.37
CA ASN A 41 -12.57 6.49 7.31
C ASN A 41 -13.06 5.87 5.99
N ASN A 42 -12.14 5.63 5.03
CA ASN A 42 -12.44 5.03 3.74
C ASN A 42 -12.23 3.52 3.78
N GLN A 43 -13.23 2.74 3.36
CA GLN A 43 -13.13 1.28 3.28
C GLN A 43 -12.40 0.76 2.03
N SER A 44 -12.20 1.63 1.03
CA SER A 44 -11.37 1.35 -0.13
C SER A 44 -10.52 2.56 -0.50
N ILE A 45 -9.23 2.34 -0.76
CA ILE A 45 -8.27 3.35 -1.21
C ILE A 45 -7.35 2.74 -2.25
N SER A 46 -6.64 3.56 -3.03
CA SER A 46 -5.58 3.03 -3.88
C SER A 46 -4.41 2.55 -3.04
N LEU A 47 -3.74 1.50 -3.51
CA LEU A 47 -2.56 0.98 -2.85
C LEU A 47 -1.41 2.01 -2.87
N THR A 48 -1.31 2.83 -3.92
CA THR A 48 -0.39 3.98 -3.98
C THR A 48 -0.65 4.98 -2.85
N THR A 49 -1.90 5.31 -2.59
CA THR A 49 -2.30 6.21 -1.51
C THR A 49 -1.99 5.61 -0.13
N LEU A 50 -2.33 4.32 0.06
CA LEU A 50 -2.02 3.61 1.30
C LEU A 50 -0.52 3.62 1.60
N MET A 51 0.32 3.29 0.61
CA MET A 51 1.76 3.28 0.79
C MET A 51 2.33 4.68 1.03
N ASN A 52 1.81 5.72 0.36
CA ASN A 52 2.20 7.10 0.61
C ASN A 52 1.91 7.53 2.05
N TYR A 53 0.71 7.21 2.58
CA TYR A 53 0.39 7.52 3.97
C TYR A 53 1.28 6.78 4.96
N LEU A 54 1.53 5.49 4.73
CA LEU A 54 2.41 4.71 5.59
C LEU A 54 3.85 5.23 5.57
N SER A 55 4.34 5.71 4.42
CA SER A 55 5.75 6.06 4.21
C SER A 55 6.09 7.51 4.55
N PHE A 56 5.13 8.42 4.50
CA PHE A 56 5.41 9.86 4.62
C PHE A 56 4.50 10.61 5.61
N ASP A 57 3.46 9.97 6.16
CA ASP A 57 2.57 10.63 7.11
C ASP A 57 2.93 10.30 8.56
N VAL A 58 3.67 11.22 9.17
CA VAL A 58 4.14 11.15 10.57
C VAL A 58 2.98 11.11 11.58
N LYS A 59 1.75 11.50 11.20
CA LYS A 59 0.62 11.58 12.14
C LYS A 59 0.07 10.24 12.60
N TYR A 60 0.30 9.14 11.87
CA TYR A 60 -0.49 7.91 12.04
C TYR A 60 0.30 6.66 12.48
N GLY A 61 1.59 6.75 12.81
CA GLY A 61 2.33 5.64 13.42
C GLY A 61 3.81 5.55 13.06
N LEU A 62 4.35 4.33 13.16
CA LEU A 62 5.70 3.98 12.71
C LEU A 62 5.79 4.17 11.19
N GLU A 63 6.53 5.18 10.77
CA GLU A 63 6.87 5.44 9.37
C GLU A 63 7.54 4.20 8.78
N ILE A 64 6.97 3.64 7.71
CA ILE A 64 7.70 2.67 6.90
C ILE A 64 8.76 3.46 6.13
N ASP A 65 10.04 3.14 6.29
CA ASP A 65 11.08 3.69 5.43
C ASP A 65 10.83 3.19 4.00
N GLY A 66 10.15 4.01 3.20
CA GLY A 66 9.74 3.70 1.85
C GLY A 66 10.20 4.76 0.88
N ASN A 67 10.88 4.34 -0.20
CA ASN A 67 11.23 5.22 -1.31
C ASN A 67 10.77 4.62 -2.64
N PHE A 68 10.17 5.45 -3.49
CA PHE A 68 9.53 5.05 -4.74
C PHE A 68 10.15 5.83 -5.89
N ILE A 69 10.53 5.14 -6.97
CA ILE A 69 11.21 5.73 -8.12
C ILE A 69 10.47 5.43 -9.41
N SER A 70 10.70 6.26 -10.42
CA SER A 70 10.35 5.99 -11.80
C SER A 70 11.59 5.98 -12.68
N ILE A 71 11.62 5.06 -13.64
CA ILE A 71 12.72 4.92 -14.61
C ILE A 71 12.10 5.02 -16.00
N TYR A 72 12.64 5.90 -16.83
CA TYR A 72 12.15 6.06 -18.20
C TYR A 72 12.71 4.94 -19.10
N ASN A 73 11.82 4.09 -19.60
CA ASN A 73 12.12 3.06 -20.59
C ASN A 73 12.00 3.67 -22.00
N ARG A 74 13.15 3.90 -22.63
CA ARG A 74 13.25 4.48 -23.97
C ARG A 74 12.70 3.58 -25.08
N THR A 75 12.70 2.26 -24.88
CA THR A 75 12.21 1.31 -25.88
C THR A 75 10.69 1.34 -25.96
N GLU A 76 10.02 1.47 -24.81
CA GLU A 76 8.56 1.49 -24.73
C GLU A 76 7.96 2.91 -24.69
N ASP A 77 8.81 3.94 -24.64
CA ASP A 77 8.46 5.35 -24.44
C ASP A 77 7.53 5.57 -23.23
N LYS A 78 7.86 4.92 -22.11
CA LYS A 78 7.05 4.92 -20.89
C LYS A 78 7.91 4.98 -19.63
N TYR A 79 7.32 5.44 -18.54
CA TYR A 79 7.92 5.31 -17.21
C TYR A 79 7.54 3.95 -16.60
N GLU A 80 8.53 3.27 -16.06
CA GLU A 80 8.38 2.09 -15.23
C GLU A 80 8.55 2.48 -13.76
N TYR A 81 7.68 1.99 -12.89
CA TYR A 81 7.66 2.35 -11.47
C TYR A 81 8.16 1.22 -10.58
N TYR A 82 9.01 1.57 -9.62
CA TYR A 82 9.60 0.63 -8.67
C TYR A 82 9.58 1.18 -7.25
N VAL A 83 9.58 0.29 -6.27
CA VAL A 83 9.91 0.66 -4.89
C VAL A 83 11.41 0.47 -4.71
N GLN A 84 12.15 1.57 -4.64
CA GLN A 84 13.61 1.57 -4.54
C GLN A 84 14.07 1.08 -3.16
N ARG A 85 13.36 1.43 -2.10
CA ARG A 85 13.66 1.00 -0.73
C ARG A 85 12.40 0.72 0.07
N LEU A 86 12.38 -0.38 0.82
CA LEU A 86 11.44 -0.61 1.92
C LEU A 86 12.21 -1.12 3.14
N VAL A 87 11.84 -0.64 4.33
CA VAL A 87 12.39 -1.09 5.63
C VAL A 87 13.92 -1.15 5.65
N GLY A 88 14.58 -0.13 5.08
CA GLY A 88 16.03 0.00 5.02
C GLY A 88 16.73 -0.94 4.03
N THR A 89 16.01 -1.66 3.16
CA THR A 89 16.62 -2.50 2.12
C THR A 89 16.28 -1.99 0.72
N GLU A 90 17.34 -1.67 -0.03
CA GLU A 90 17.28 -1.16 -1.39
C GLU A 90 17.20 -2.29 -2.43
N ILE A 91 16.64 -1.98 -3.60
CA ILE A 91 16.69 -2.88 -4.77
C ILE A 91 18.13 -3.15 -5.20
N GLN A 92 18.37 -4.31 -5.79
CA GLN A 92 19.73 -4.78 -6.05
C GLN A 92 20.45 -4.01 -7.17
N ASP A 93 19.72 -3.57 -8.21
CA ASP A 93 20.24 -2.76 -9.31
C ASP A 93 19.23 -1.64 -9.62
N GLU A 94 19.49 -0.42 -9.14
CA GLU A 94 18.61 0.72 -9.39
C GLU A 94 18.58 1.18 -10.84
N LYS A 95 19.65 0.94 -11.60
CA LYS A 95 19.73 1.36 -13.01
C LYS A 95 18.95 0.40 -13.91
N ASN A 96 18.95 -0.89 -13.56
CA ASN A 96 18.22 -1.93 -14.26
C ASN A 96 17.51 -2.86 -13.26
N PRO A 97 16.39 -2.45 -12.64
CA PRO A 97 15.74 -3.24 -11.59
C PRO A 97 15.35 -4.66 -12.01
N LYS A 98 15.12 -4.87 -13.31
CA LYS A 98 14.80 -6.19 -13.88
C LYS A 98 15.96 -7.21 -13.82
N ASN A 99 17.19 -6.78 -13.50
CA ASN A 99 18.38 -7.65 -13.43
C ASN A 99 18.68 -8.20 -12.03
N GLY A 100 17.81 -7.98 -11.04
CA GLY A 100 18.06 -8.44 -9.69
C GLY A 100 16.79 -8.52 -8.85
N LYS A 101 16.99 -8.48 -7.53
CA LYS A 101 15.87 -8.49 -6.60
C LYS A 101 15.20 -7.12 -6.46
N ILE A 102 13.87 -7.14 -6.50
CA ILE A 102 13.01 -5.99 -6.31
C ILE A 102 11.95 -6.26 -5.25
N TRP A 103 11.28 -5.19 -4.82
CA TRP A 103 10.11 -5.28 -3.97
C TRP A 103 8.85 -5.56 -4.78
N ILE A 104 8.19 -6.67 -4.45
CA ILE A 104 6.95 -7.13 -5.10
C ILE A 104 5.85 -7.18 -4.04
N VAL A 105 4.67 -6.67 -4.38
CA VAL A 105 3.52 -6.72 -3.49
C VAL A 105 2.61 -7.89 -3.87
N TYR A 106 2.12 -8.57 -2.84
CA TYR A 106 1.10 -9.59 -2.93
C TYR A 106 -0.18 -9.03 -2.35
N VAL A 107 -1.24 -8.98 -3.16
CA VAL A 107 -2.59 -8.61 -2.71
C VAL A 107 -3.45 -9.86 -2.78
N ASN A 108 -3.92 -10.34 -1.63
CA ASN A 108 -4.65 -11.61 -1.49
C ASN A 108 -3.88 -12.78 -2.14
N ASP A 109 -2.58 -12.85 -1.85
CA ASP A 109 -1.65 -13.87 -2.36
C ASP A 109 -1.44 -13.85 -3.90
N VAL A 110 -1.96 -12.83 -4.60
CA VAL A 110 -1.69 -12.57 -6.01
C VAL A 110 -0.48 -11.64 -6.14
N LYS A 111 0.55 -12.09 -6.87
CA LYS A 111 1.77 -11.33 -7.19
C LYS A 111 1.41 -10.15 -8.10
N THR A 112 1.77 -8.94 -7.69
CA THR A 112 1.52 -7.71 -8.45
C THR A 112 2.76 -6.82 -8.44
N TYR A 113 3.24 -6.41 -9.63
CA TYR A 113 4.37 -5.49 -9.72
C TYR A 113 3.94 -4.06 -9.39
N TRP A 114 4.84 -3.29 -8.78
CA TRP A 114 4.53 -1.90 -8.44
C TRP A 114 4.16 -1.05 -9.66
N ASN A 115 4.81 -1.33 -10.80
CA ASN A 115 4.46 -0.73 -12.08
C ASN A 115 2.97 -0.92 -12.43
N ASP A 116 2.43 -2.14 -12.23
CA ASP A 116 1.03 -2.44 -12.50
C ASP A 116 0.10 -1.80 -11.47
N VAL A 117 0.55 -1.71 -10.21
CA VAL A 117 -0.18 -0.99 -9.15
C VAL A 117 -0.38 0.47 -9.53
N VAL A 118 0.68 1.14 -9.99
CA VAL A 118 0.64 2.56 -10.38
C VAL A 118 -0.17 2.75 -11.65
N ASN A 119 0.09 1.96 -12.70
CA ASN A 119 -0.56 2.14 -14.00
C ASN A 119 -2.05 1.81 -13.99
N ASN A 120 -2.49 0.88 -13.14
CA ASN A 120 -3.89 0.45 -13.06
C ASN A 120 -4.63 1.01 -11.83
N ASP A 121 -3.99 1.86 -11.02
CA ASP A 121 -4.54 2.42 -9.77
C ASP A 121 -5.20 1.36 -8.87
N ILE A 122 -4.47 0.26 -8.63
CA ILE A 122 -5.01 -0.92 -7.92
C ILE A 122 -5.58 -0.49 -6.56
N LYS A 123 -6.88 -0.76 -6.36
CA LYS A 123 -7.60 -0.49 -5.12
C LYS A 123 -7.47 -1.65 -4.15
N VAL A 124 -7.40 -1.33 -2.87
CA VAL A 124 -7.41 -2.27 -1.76
C VAL A 124 -8.44 -1.85 -0.72
N THR A 125 -8.81 -2.80 0.12
CA THR A 125 -9.76 -2.68 1.23
C THR A 125 -9.13 -3.20 2.52
N VAL A 126 -9.76 -2.91 3.66
CA VAL A 126 -9.31 -3.41 4.97
C VAL A 126 -9.31 -4.93 5.12
N LYS A 127 -10.00 -5.63 4.22
CA LYS A 127 -10.07 -7.10 4.22
C LYS A 127 -8.93 -7.74 3.45
N ASP A 128 -8.26 -6.96 2.59
CA ASP A 128 -7.21 -7.48 1.72
C ASP A 128 -5.94 -7.78 2.50
N ARG A 129 -5.32 -8.90 2.16
CA ARG A 129 -4.00 -9.28 2.67
C ARG A 129 -2.94 -8.65 1.79
N ILE A 130 -2.19 -7.68 2.32
CA ILE A 130 -1.14 -6.95 1.59
C ILE A 130 0.21 -7.33 2.17
N VAL A 131 1.05 -7.99 1.37
CA VAL A 131 2.39 -8.44 1.80
C VAL A 131 3.44 -8.05 0.77
N TRP A 132 4.47 -7.34 1.22
CA TRP A 132 5.67 -7.03 0.43
C TRP A 132 6.75 -8.07 0.64
N LYS A 133 7.38 -8.50 -0.45
CA LYS A 133 8.50 -9.43 -0.44
C LYS A 133 9.60 -8.94 -1.37
N PHE A 134 10.84 -9.30 -1.03
CA PHE A 134 12.03 -8.97 -1.80
C PHE A 134 12.49 -10.18 -2.60
N GLU A 135 12.22 -10.17 -3.90
CA GLU A 135 12.31 -11.35 -4.76
C GLU A 135 12.96 -11.02 -6.10
N ASP A 136 13.47 -12.03 -6.79
CA ASP A 136 14.05 -11.85 -8.12
C ASP A 136 12.96 -11.36 -9.10
N PHE A 137 13.33 -10.43 -9.98
CA PHE A 137 12.44 -10.01 -11.04
C PHE A 137 12.22 -11.16 -12.02
N GLU A 138 10.99 -11.68 -12.08
CA GLU A 138 10.63 -12.74 -13.00
C GLU A 138 9.76 -12.16 -14.11
N THR A 139 10.25 -12.22 -15.34
CA THR A 139 9.40 -12.02 -16.51
C THR A 139 8.38 -13.16 -16.53
N ILE A 140 7.09 -12.82 -16.40
CA ILE A 140 6.02 -13.77 -16.67
C ILE A 140 6.09 -14.07 -18.17
N ALA A 141 6.42 -15.31 -18.51
CA ALA A 141 6.52 -15.80 -19.89
C ALA A 141 5.14 -15.94 -20.55
#